data_AF-A0A314XXM6-F1
#
_entry.id   AF-A0A314XXM6-F1
#
_cell.length_a   1.000
_cell.length_b   1.000
_cell.length_c   1.000
_cell.angle_alpha   90.00
_cell.angle_beta   90.00
_cell.angle_gamma   90.00
#
_symmetry.space_group_name_H-M   'P 1'
#
loop_
_entity.id
_entity.type
_entity.pdbx_description
1 polymer ?
#
loop_
_entity_poly.entity_id
_entity_poly.type
_entity_poly.pdbx_seq_one_letter_code
_entity_poly.pdbx_strand_id
1 'polypeptide(L)'
;MEATQKPIEVRALEALGQGFDLSSDFRLKFSKGLNGSDGRLVVLNEANKRDIVIPSGGGVTIHGVPEDIRCDKGDRIRFKSDVLEFNQMSELLNQKSSVQGKIPSGYLNAIFDLTGDWLHDAAEAKYLAFDGFFISLYYLHLTASPLSLHSKVQKSVPSHWDPASLSRFIHSYGTHIIVGMAVGGQDLVCVRQKSSSPVPPADVRRHLEDLGDFLFSDGSPTLLSTFSE
;
A
#
# COMPACT_ATOMS: atom_id res chain seq x y z
N MET A 1 -28.88 -9.84 4.76
CA MET A 1 -27.94 -10.77 4.11
C MET A 1 -26.60 -10.06 4.07
N GLU A 2 -25.70 -10.42 4.98
CA GLU A 2 -24.31 -9.98 4.92
C GLU A 2 -23.70 -10.57 3.64
N ALA A 3 -23.31 -9.72 2.70
CA ALA A 3 -22.64 -10.18 1.49
C ALA A 3 -21.33 -10.84 1.91
N THR A 4 -21.21 -12.15 1.70
CA THR A 4 -20.00 -12.91 2.00
C THR A 4 -18.83 -12.21 1.31
N GLN A 5 -17.90 -11.69 2.09
CA GLN A 5 -16.79 -10.90 1.56
C GLN A 5 -15.94 -11.79 0.66
N LYS A 6 -15.69 -11.37 -0.58
CA LYS A 6 -14.82 -12.09 -1.51
C LYS A 6 -13.46 -12.39 -0.84
N PRO A 7 -12.85 -13.55 -1.09
CA PRO A 7 -11.50 -13.85 -0.60
C PRO A 7 -10.49 -12.78 -1.01
N ILE A 8 -9.45 -12.60 -0.21
CA ILE A 8 -8.47 -11.51 -0.39
C ILE A 8 -7.75 -11.62 -1.74
N GLU A 9 -7.46 -12.84 -2.17
CA GLU A 9 -6.79 -13.16 -3.42
C GLU A 9 -7.61 -12.75 -4.65
N VAL A 10 -8.93 -12.92 -4.58
CA VAL A 10 -9.85 -12.47 -5.63
C VAL A 10 -9.93 -10.95 -5.64
N ARG A 11 -10.07 -10.33 -4.46
CA ARG A 11 -10.14 -8.86 -4.35
C ARG A 11 -8.86 -8.18 -4.83
N ALA A 12 -7.70 -8.72 -4.49
CA ALA A 12 -6.41 -8.21 -4.93
C ALA A 12 -6.25 -8.35 -6.46
N LEU A 13 -6.66 -9.48 -7.02
CA LEU A 13 -6.66 -9.69 -8.47
C LEU A 13 -7.58 -8.71 -9.21
N GLU A 14 -8.78 -8.47 -8.67
CA GLU A 14 -9.74 -7.52 -9.24
C GLU A 14 -9.26 -6.07 -9.13
N ALA A 15 -8.50 -5.74 -8.09
CA ALA A 15 -7.94 -4.41 -7.87
C ALA A 15 -6.80 -4.05 -8.84
N LEU A 16 -6.09 -5.03 -9.40
CA LEU A 16 -5.12 -4.75 -10.46
C LEU A 16 -5.80 -4.10 -11.66
N GLY A 17 -5.26 -2.97 -12.09
CA GLY A 17 -5.82 -2.16 -13.18
C GLY A 17 -6.95 -1.23 -12.74
N GLN A 18 -7.33 -1.21 -11.46
CA GLN A 18 -8.21 -0.19 -10.89
C GLN A 18 -7.43 1.09 -10.59
N GLY A 19 -8.17 2.18 -10.45
CA GLY A 19 -7.63 3.45 -10.00
C GLY A 19 -7.52 3.53 -8.48
N PHE A 20 -6.78 4.52 -7.99
CA PHE A 20 -6.78 4.92 -6.57
C PHE A 20 -6.25 6.35 -6.41
N ASP A 21 -6.56 6.98 -5.29
CA ASP A 21 -5.93 8.25 -4.93
C ASP A 21 -4.64 7.98 -4.16
N LEU A 22 -3.50 8.49 -4.65
CA LEU A 22 -2.22 8.37 -3.95
C LEU A 22 -2.23 8.93 -2.52
N SER A 23 -3.09 9.93 -2.26
CA SER A 23 -3.30 10.51 -0.92
C SER A 23 -4.21 9.67 -0.01
N SER A 24 -4.82 8.61 -0.52
CA SER A 24 -5.52 7.61 0.28
C SER A 24 -4.57 6.53 0.78
N ASP A 25 -4.95 5.88 1.87
CA ASP A 25 -4.29 4.68 2.35
C ASP A 25 -4.35 3.57 1.28
N PHE A 26 -3.30 2.74 1.21
CA PHE A 26 -3.13 1.74 0.15
C PHE A 26 -3.90 0.44 0.37
N ARG A 27 -4.73 0.34 1.41
CA ARG A 27 -5.66 -0.78 1.59
C ARG A 27 -6.63 -0.88 0.40
N LEU A 28 -6.91 -2.10 -0.05
CA LEU A 28 -7.77 -2.40 -1.20
C LEU A 28 -9.18 -1.78 -1.15
N LYS A 29 -9.67 -1.37 0.02
CA LYS A 29 -10.98 -0.71 0.13
C LYS A 29 -11.02 0.67 -0.54
N PHE A 30 -9.86 1.26 -0.85
CA PHE A 30 -9.74 2.56 -1.51
C PHE A 30 -9.54 2.46 -3.04
N SER A 31 -9.54 1.24 -3.60
CA SER A 31 -9.48 1.07 -5.05
C SER A 31 -10.78 1.52 -5.72
N LYS A 32 -10.65 2.05 -6.94
CA LYS A 32 -11.70 2.68 -7.73
C LYS A 32 -11.83 1.99 -9.09
N GLY A 33 -12.91 1.27 -9.26
CA GLY A 33 -13.29 0.61 -10.51
C GLY A 33 -14.17 1.48 -11.42
N LEU A 34 -14.57 0.93 -12.57
CA LEU A 34 -15.42 1.62 -13.54
C LEU A 34 -16.83 1.94 -13.04
N ASN A 35 -17.34 1.12 -12.11
CA ASN A 35 -18.69 1.19 -11.57
C ASN A 35 -18.63 1.22 -10.03
N GLY A 36 -17.88 2.17 -9.47
CA GLY A 36 -17.62 2.24 -8.04
C GLY A 36 -16.36 1.47 -7.68
N SER A 37 -16.46 0.33 -6.99
CA SER A 37 -15.32 -0.55 -6.66
C SER A 37 -15.18 -1.74 -7.60
N ASP A 38 -16.04 -1.87 -8.62
CA ASP A 38 -16.05 -2.99 -9.57
C ASP A 38 -15.56 -2.60 -10.97
N GLY A 39 -14.89 -3.54 -11.62
CA GLY A 39 -14.27 -3.40 -12.94
C GLY A 39 -12.92 -2.68 -12.94
N ARG A 40 -12.11 -2.90 -13.98
CA ARG A 40 -10.77 -2.30 -14.16
C ARG A 40 -10.85 -1.07 -15.05
N LEU A 41 -9.98 -0.09 -14.82
CA LEU A 41 -9.85 1.09 -15.68
C LEU A 41 -9.05 0.79 -16.96
N VAL A 42 -8.17 -0.22 -16.89
CA VAL A 42 -7.36 -0.71 -18.01
C VAL A 42 -7.99 -1.95 -18.65
N VAL A 43 -7.77 -2.10 -19.95
CA VAL A 43 -8.16 -3.26 -20.74
C VAL A 43 -7.10 -4.35 -20.59
N LEU A 44 -7.53 -5.55 -20.22
CA LEU A 44 -6.72 -6.76 -20.21
C LEU A 44 -7.28 -7.79 -21.19
N ASN A 45 -6.48 -8.77 -21.61
CA ASN A 45 -6.92 -9.88 -22.43
C ASN A 45 -7.76 -10.88 -21.60
N GLU A 46 -9.08 -10.70 -21.65
CA GLU A 46 -10.04 -11.57 -20.97
C GLU A 46 -10.36 -12.85 -21.77
N ALA A 47 -9.89 -12.99 -23.01
CA ALA A 47 -10.13 -14.17 -23.83
C ALA A 47 -9.22 -15.35 -23.42
N ASN A 48 -7.99 -15.04 -23.02
CA ASN A 48 -7.03 -16.03 -22.55
C ASN A 48 -6.90 -15.94 -21.03
N LYS A 49 -7.35 -17.00 -20.35
CA LYS A 49 -7.32 -17.10 -18.90
C LYS A 49 -6.65 -18.40 -18.49
N ARG A 50 -5.95 -18.35 -17.36
CA ARG A 50 -5.33 -19.50 -16.72
C ARG A 50 -5.57 -19.48 -15.23
N ASP A 51 -5.42 -20.64 -14.61
CA ASP A 51 -5.37 -20.73 -13.17
C ASP A 51 -3.94 -20.51 -12.69
N ILE A 52 -3.77 -19.78 -11.58
CA ILE A 52 -2.46 -19.55 -10.96
C ILE A 52 -2.47 -20.08 -9.53
N VAL A 53 -1.41 -20.79 -9.15
CA VAL A 53 -1.22 -21.28 -7.79
C VAL A 53 -0.34 -20.30 -7.03
N ILE A 54 -0.78 -19.84 -5.86
CA ILE A 54 -0.05 -18.88 -5.03
C ILE A 54 1.15 -19.60 -4.38
N PRO A 55 2.40 -19.18 -4.65
CA PRO A 55 3.60 -19.92 -4.21
C PRO A 55 3.74 -20.07 -2.69
N SER A 56 3.30 -19.07 -1.91
CA SER A 56 3.45 -19.04 -0.44
C SER A 56 2.11 -19.11 0.32
N GLY A 57 0.99 -19.26 -0.39
CA GLY A 57 -0.36 -19.20 0.17
C GLY A 57 -0.94 -20.56 0.53
N GLY A 58 -0.11 -21.57 0.83
CA GLY A 58 -0.60 -22.92 1.13
C GLY A 58 -1.20 -23.66 -0.07
N GLY A 59 -0.84 -23.28 -1.30
CA GLY A 59 -1.35 -23.91 -2.52
C GLY A 59 -2.72 -23.41 -2.99
N VAL A 60 -3.19 -22.27 -2.48
CA VAL A 60 -4.42 -21.62 -2.97
C VAL A 60 -4.30 -21.33 -4.46
N THR A 61 -5.33 -21.70 -5.22
CA THR A 61 -5.44 -21.46 -6.65
C THR A 61 -6.39 -20.31 -6.92
N ILE A 62 -5.95 -19.31 -7.66
CA ILE A 62 -6.80 -18.25 -8.19
C ILE A 62 -7.20 -18.66 -9.61
N HIS A 63 -8.50 -18.81 -9.84
CA HIS A 63 -9.02 -19.27 -11.12
C HIS A 63 -9.24 -18.12 -12.11
N GLY A 64 -9.12 -18.42 -13.40
CA GLY A 64 -9.57 -17.53 -14.47
C GLY A 64 -8.79 -16.21 -14.57
N VAL A 65 -7.49 -16.23 -14.27
CA VAL A 65 -6.62 -15.06 -14.29
C VAL A 65 -6.21 -14.71 -15.74
N PRO A 66 -6.43 -13.46 -16.20
CA PRO A 66 -5.91 -12.99 -17.49
C PRO A 66 -4.41 -13.22 -17.64
N GLU A 67 -3.95 -13.56 -18.84
CA GLU A 67 -2.53 -13.85 -19.07
C GLU A 67 -1.60 -12.66 -18.78
N ASP A 68 -2.14 -11.45 -18.90
CA ASP A 68 -1.47 -10.16 -18.61
C ASP A 68 -1.20 -9.92 -17.13
N ILE A 69 -1.62 -10.83 -16.25
CA ILE A 69 -1.35 -10.78 -14.82
C ILE A 69 -0.36 -11.88 -14.46
N ARG A 70 0.71 -11.49 -13.78
CA ARG A 70 1.68 -12.40 -13.17
C ARG A 70 1.55 -12.40 -11.66
N CYS A 71 1.90 -13.55 -11.10
CA CYS A 71 1.98 -13.78 -9.67
C CYS A 71 3.37 -14.31 -9.36
N ASP A 72 4.15 -13.51 -8.66
CA ASP A 72 5.50 -13.88 -8.23
C ASP A 72 5.49 -14.31 -6.77
N LYS A 73 6.54 -15.04 -6.38
CA LYS A 73 6.77 -15.43 -5.00
C LYS A 73 6.94 -14.18 -4.14
N GLY A 74 6.29 -14.18 -2.98
CA GLY A 74 6.49 -13.17 -1.96
C GLY A 74 7.81 -13.28 -1.21
N ASP A 75 8.03 -12.36 -0.30
CA ASP A 75 9.19 -12.27 0.56
C ASP A 75 8.80 -11.76 1.96
N ARG A 76 9.69 -11.96 2.92
CA ARG A 76 9.59 -11.41 4.26
C ARG A 76 10.85 -10.64 4.55
N ILE A 77 10.75 -9.33 4.69
CA ILE A 77 11.90 -8.46 4.89
C ILE A 77 11.65 -7.59 6.12
N ARG A 78 12.59 -7.59 7.07
CA ARG A 78 12.65 -6.58 8.12
C ARG A 78 13.35 -5.34 7.56
N PHE A 79 12.74 -4.19 7.71
CA PHE A 79 13.31 -2.92 7.28
C PHE A 79 13.34 -1.95 8.46
N LYS A 80 14.52 -1.41 8.71
CA LYS A 80 14.77 -0.35 9.70
C LYS A 80 15.05 0.93 8.93
N SER A 81 14.23 1.96 9.12
CA SER A 81 14.50 3.27 8.52
C SER A 81 15.53 4.03 9.34
N ASP A 82 16.17 5.01 8.71
CA ASP A 82 16.81 6.10 9.44
C ASP A 82 15.79 6.98 10.16
N VAL A 83 16.28 7.84 11.05
CA VAL A 83 15.51 8.93 11.65
C VAL A 83 15.53 10.11 10.67
N LEU A 84 14.43 10.30 9.95
CA LEU A 84 14.35 11.17 8.78
C LEU A 84 13.41 12.35 9.02
N GLU A 85 13.68 13.49 8.39
CA GLU A 85 12.70 14.58 8.34
C GLU A 85 11.49 14.18 7.47
N PHE A 86 10.37 14.89 7.64
CA PHE A 86 9.10 14.58 6.98
C PHE A 86 9.22 14.34 5.46
N ASN A 87 9.88 15.25 4.73
CA ASN A 87 10.01 15.14 3.28
C ASN A 87 10.89 13.96 2.84
N GLN A 88 11.92 13.64 3.62
CA GLN A 88 12.82 12.51 3.34
C GLN A 88 12.09 11.18 3.57
N MET A 89 11.32 11.08 4.64
CA MET A 89 10.47 9.91 4.89
C MET A 89 9.39 9.75 3.82
N SER A 90 8.78 10.85 3.37
CA SER A 90 7.84 10.83 2.26
C SER A 90 8.45 10.30 0.98
N GLU A 91 9.65 10.76 0.64
CA GLU A 91 10.35 10.29 -0.55
C GLU A 91 10.71 8.80 -0.44
N LEU A 92 11.21 8.36 0.73
CA LEU A 92 11.53 6.95 0.99
C LEU A 92 10.32 6.03 0.75
N LEU A 93 9.16 6.36 1.33
CA LEU A 93 7.96 5.53 1.20
C LEU A 93 7.32 5.59 -0.20
N ASN A 94 7.39 6.75 -0.86
CA ASN A 94 6.94 6.88 -2.25
C ASN A 94 7.79 6.02 -3.19
N GLN A 95 9.11 6.04 -3.04
CA GLN A 95 10.03 5.21 -3.84
C GLN A 95 9.75 3.72 -3.65
N LYS A 96 9.44 3.27 -2.42
CA LYS A 96 9.02 1.89 -2.15
C LYS A 96 7.74 1.50 -2.89
N SER A 97 6.95 2.47 -3.31
CA SER A 97 5.69 2.31 -4.05
C SER A 97 5.83 2.65 -5.53
N SER A 98 7.07 2.76 -6.04
CA SER A 98 7.39 3.17 -7.41
C SER A 98 6.84 4.55 -7.81
N VAL A 99 6.65 5.43 -6.83
CA VAL A 99 6.22 6.82 -7.01
C VAL A 99 7.40 7.75 -6.77
N GLN A 100 7.55 8.76 -7.63
CA GLN A 100 8.63 9.74 -7.51
C GLN A 100 8.17 10.99 -6.74
N GLY A 101 9.12 11.62 -6.06
CA GLY A 101 8.92 12.91 -5.40
C GLY A 101 8.52 12.83 -3.93
N LYS A 102 8.33 14.02 -3.35
CA LYS A 102 8.22 14.25 -1.90
C LYS A 102 6.80 14.55 -1.40
N ILE A 103 5.78 14.38 -2.24
CA ILE A 103 4.39 14.62 -1.83
C ILE A 103 3.96 13.43 -0.97
N PRO A 104 3.50 13.64 0.28
CA PRO A 104 3.14 12.54 1.17
C PRO A 104 1.99 11.72 0.60
N SER A 105 2.20 10.41 0.51
CA SER A 105 1.16 9.45 0.18
C SER A 105 0.23 9.22 1.37
N GLY A 106 -0.98 8.74 1.11
CA GLY A 106 -1.89 8.35 2.18
C GLY A 106 -1.39 7.14 2.96
N TYR A 107 -0.49 6.34 2.39
CA TYR A 107 0.22 5.29 3.12
C TYR A 107 1.13 5.87 4.21
N LEU A 108 1.94 6.90 3.89
CA LEU A 108 2.72 7.62 4.91
C LEU A 108 1.81 8.18 6.00
N ASN A 109 0.68 8.77 5.61
CA ASN A 109 -0.26 9.34 6.58
C ASN A 109 -0.83 8.25 7.50
N ALA A 110 -1.21 7.11 6.95
CA ALA A 110 -1.79 6.00 7.70
C ALA A 110 -0.81 5.40 8.71
N ILE A 111 0.45 5.16 8.34
CA ILE A 111 1.40 4.47 9.24
C ILE A 111 1.97 5.38 10.34
N PHE A 112 1.97 6.70 10.15
CA PHE A 112 2.43 7.69 11.13
C PHE A 112 1.29 8.46 11.83
N ASP A 113 0.04 8.04 11.59
CA ASP A 113 -1.17 8.66 12.14
C ASP A 113 -1.26 10.17 11.87
N LEU A 114 -0.89 10.58 10.66
CA LEU A 114 -0.89 11.98 10.21
C LEU A 114 -2.25 12.36 9.63
N THR A 115 -2.55 13.66 9.61
CA THR A 115 -3.87 14.17 9.23
C THR A 115 -4.09 14.19 7.72
N GLY A 116 -3.00 14.28 6.95
CA GLY A 116 -3.03 14.52 5.51
C GLY A 116 -2.98 16.00 5.14
N ASP A 117 -3.04 16.91 6.11
CA ASP A 117 -2.67 18.30 5.92
C ASP A 117 -1.15 18.44 6.03
N TRP A 118 -0.49 18.15 4.91
CA TRP A 118 0.96 17.99 4.85
C TRP A 118 1.74 19.19 5.39
N LEU A 119 1.20 20.42 5.29
CA LEU A 119 1.89 21.62 5.74
C LEU A 119 1.96 21.65 7.27
N HIS A 120 0.84 21.35 7.93
CA HIS A 120 0.77 21.27 9.38
C HIS A 120 1.48 20.01 9.91
N ASP A 121 1.25 18.86 9.28
CA ASP A 121 1.90 17.61 9.64
C ASP A 121 3.44 17.72 9.59
N ALA A 122 3.99 18.37 8.56
CA ALA A 122 5.43 18.60 8.42
C ALA A 122 5.97 19.63 9.44
N ALA A 123 5.17 20.59 9.90
CA ALA A 123 5.59 21.54 10.93
C ALA A 123 5.59 20.92 12.34
N GLU A 124 4.69 19.97 12.59
CA GLU A 124 4.56 19.29 13.87
C GLU A 124 5.52 18.10 14.03
N ALA A 125 5.84 17.39 12.95
CA ALA A 125 6.75 16.26 12.95
C ALA A 125 8.20 16.71 12.70
N LYS A 126 9.05 16.60 13.74
CA LYS A 126 10.50 16.84 13.64
C LYS A 126 11.18 15.75 12.83
N TYR A 127 10.94 14.50 13.25
CA TYR A 127 11.52 13.32 12.66
C TYR A 127 10.51 12.18 12.68
N LEU A 128 10.61 11.33 11.67
CA LEU A 128 9.86 10.11 11.46
C LEU A 128 10.84 8.94 11.35
N ALA A 129 10.51 7.81 11.96
CA ALA A 129 11.29 6.59 11.84
C ALA A 129 10.39 5.37 12.01
N PHE A 130 10.75 4.24 11.41
CA PHE A 130 10.05 2.98 11.63
C PHE A 130 11.01 1.78 11.60
N ASP A 131 10.64 0.72 12.32
CA ASP A 131 11.22 -0.61 12.23
C ASP A 131 10.07 -1.60 12.09
N GLY A 132 10.21 -2.58 11.22
CA GLY A 132 9.25 -3.67 11.16
C GLY A 132 9.38 -4.61 9.98
N PHE A 133 8.49 -5.59 9.95
CA PHE A 133 8.41 -6.60 8.90
C PHE A 133 7.40 -6.21 7.84
N PHE A 134 7.86 -6.29 6.58
CA PHE A 134 7.02 -6.27 5.39
C PHE A 134 6.90 -7.71 4.91
N ILE A 135 5.70 -8.27 4.98
CA ILE A 135 5.42 -9.67 4.70
C ILE A 135 4.56 -9.73 3.44
N SER A 136 5.19 -9.97 2.31
CA SER A 136 4.52 -10.25 1.05
C SER A 136 4.34 -11.76 0.94
N LEU A 137 3.11 -12.25 0.89
CA LEU A 137 2.85 -13.67 0.61
C LEU A 137 3.10 -13.96 -0.87
N TYR A 138 2.71 -13.02 -1.73
CA TYR A 138 2.93 -13.04 -3.17
C TYR A 138 2.82 -11.63 -3.74
N TYR A 139 3.34 -11.45 -4.95
CA TYR A 139 3.25 -10.20 -5.69
C TYR A 139 2.37 -10.40 -6.91
N LEU A 140 1.37 -9.54 -7.09
CA LEU A 140 0.59 -9.49 -8.33
C LEU A 140 1.01 -8.26 -9.13
N HIS A 141 1.22 -8.42 -10.44
CA HIS A 141 1.52 -7.28 -11.30
C HIS A 141 0.99 -7.47 -12.73
N LEU A 142 0.69 -6.35 -13.37
CA LEU A 142 0.36 -6.29 -14.80
C LEU A 142 1.64 -6.40 -15.64
N THR A 143 1.60 -7.20 -16.69
CA THR A 143 2.68 -7.29 -17.69
C THR A 143 2.35 -6.58 -19.00
N ALA A 144 1.10 -6.15 -19.17
CA ALA A 144 0.68 -5.40 -20.34
C ALA A 144 1.43 -4.05 -20.42
N SER A 145 2.13 -3.83 -21.53
CA SER A 145 2.83 -2.58 -21.81
C SER A 145 2.81 -2.30 -23.32
N PRO A 146 2.30 -1.13 -23.76
CA PRO A 146 1.68 -0.08 -22.96
C PRO A 146 0.29 -0.50 -22.42
N LEU A 147 -0.12 0.08 -21.29
CA LEU A 147 -1.48 -0.10 -20.76
C LEU A 147 -2.49 0.69 -21.59
N SER A 148 -3.63 0.08 -21.91
CA SER A 148 -4.73 0.73 -22.63
C SER A 148 -5.90 0.98 -21.69
N LEU A 149 -6.41 2.22 -21.64
CA LEU A 149 -7.59 2.55 -20.85
C LEU A 149 -8.88 2.12 -21.54
N HIS A 150 -9.91 1.74 -20.77
CA HIS A 150 -11.25 1.59 -21.30
C HIS A 150 -11.76 2.90 -21.92
N SER A 151 -12.51 2.80 -23.03
CA SER A 151 -13.03 3.96 -23.77
C SER A 151 -13.89 4.89 -22.90
N LYS A 152 -14.61 4.35 -21.91
CA LYS A 152 -15.36 5.13 -20.91
C LYS A 152 -14.45 6.07 -20.11
N VAL A 153 -13.29 5.58 -19.67
CA VAL A 153 -12.31 6.38 -18.91
C VAL A 153 -11.70 7.45 -19.81
N GLN A 154 -11.28 7.08 -21.02
CA GLN A 154 -10.71 8.02 -22.00
C GLN A 154 -11.67 9.19 -22.29
N LYS A 155 -12.95 8.88 -22.54
CA LYS A 155 -13.99 9.89 -22.80
C LYS A 155 -14.33 10.75 -21.58
N SER A 156 -14.01 10.28 -20.37
CA SER A 156 -14.26 11.03 -19.14
C SER A 156 -13.15 12.04 -18.82
N VAL A 157 -12.00 11.96 -19.51
CA VAL A 157 -10.91 12.92 -19.32
C VAL A 157 -11.38 14.31 -19.77
N PRO A 158 -11.33 15.34 -18.89
CA PRO A 158 -11.69 16.70 -19.28
C PRO A 158 -10.80 17.19 -20.43
N SER A 159 -11.41 17.79 -21.45
CA SER A 159 -10.68 18.30 -22.63
C SER A 159 -9.96 19.63 -22.37
N HIS A 160 -10.23 20.27 -21.23
CA HIS A 160 -9.63 21.52 -20.80
C HIS A 160 -9.49 21.55 -19.28
N TRP A 161 -8.65 22.46 -18.77
CA TRP A 161 -8.47 22.66 -17.34
C TRP A 161 -9.74 23.27 -16.71
N ASP A 162 -10.55 22.41 -16.10
CA ASP A 162 -11.70 22.81 -15.28
C ASP A 162 -11.59 22.11 -13.91
N PRO A 163 -11.38 22.87 -12.81
CA PRO A 163 -11.21 22.28 -11.47
C PRO A 163 -12.35 21.34 -11.06
N ALA A 164 -13.61 21.69 -11.39
CA ALA A 164 -14.76 20.88 -11.00
C ALA A 164 -14.78 19.54 -11.76
N SER A 165 -14.49 19.55 -13.07
CA SER A 165 -14.42 18.33 -13.87
C SER A 165 -13.23 17.46 -13.52
N LEU A 166 -12.07 18.05 -13.23
CA LEU A 166 -10.89 17.33 -12.75
C LEU A 166 -11.15 16.67 -11.39
N SER A 167 -11.78 17.41 -10.46
CA SER A 167 -12.17 16.86 -9.16
C SER A 167 -13.13 15.67 -9.30
N ARG A 168 -14.15 15.76 -10.16
CA ARG A 168 -15.06 14.63 -10.46
C ARG A 168 -14.33 13.44 -11.09
N PHE A 169 -13.39 13.69 -11.99
CA PHE A 169 -12.60 12.64 -12.62
C PHE A 169 -11.76 11.90 -11.57
N ILE A 170 -11.01 12.64 -10.75
CA ILE A 170 -10.18 12.08 -9.67
C ILE A 170 -11.05 11.33 -8.66
N HIS A 171 -12.19 11.90 -8.27
CA HIS A 171 -13.13 11.23 -7.38
C HIS A 171 -13.57 9.87 -7.93
N SER A 172 -13.87 9.80 -9.24
CA SER A 172 -14.38 8.59 -9.90
C SER A 172 -13.29 7.55 -10.20
N TYR A 173 -12.12 7.99 -10.65
CA TYR A 173 -11.10 7.10 -11.25
C TYR A 173 -9.75 7.13 -10.54
N GLY A 174 -9.56 7.98 -9.54
CA GLY A 174 -8.29 8.10 -8.85
C GLY A 174 -7.31 9.05 -9.51
N THR A 175 -6.15 9.18 -8.90
CA THR A 175 -4.99 9.88 -9.47
C THR A 175 -3.99 8.93 -10.12
N HIS A 176 -3.98 7.66 -9.71
CA HIS A 176 -3.05 6.62 -10.15
C HIS A 176 -3.78 5.31 -10.47
N ILE A 177 -3.11 4.41 -11.20
CA ILE A 177 -3.60 3.05 -11.50
C ILE A 177 -2.74 2.05 -10.73
N ILE A 178 -3.38 1.05 -10.15
CA ILE A 178 -2.70 -0.05 -9.47
C ILE A 178 -2.15 -1.02 -10.52
N VAL A 179 -0.87 -0.92 -10.82
CA VAL A 179 -0.19 -1.78 -11.81
C VAL A 179 0.50 -2.99 -11.18
N GLY A 180 0.72 -2.95 -9.87
CA GLY A 180 1.29 -4.05 -9.10
C GLY A 180 1.07 -3.84 -7.61
N MET A 181 1.06 -4.94 -6.86
CA MET A 181 0.93 -4.90 -5.40
C MET A 181 1.57 -6.13 -4.77
N ALA A 182 2.11 -5.94 -3.56
CA ALA A 182 2.36 -7.00 -2.62
C ALA A 182 1.06 -7.35 -1.90
N VAL A 183 0.71 -8.63 -1.81
CA VAL A 183 -0.42 -9.08 -0.99
C VAL A 183 0.10 -9.81 0.23
N GLY A 184 -0.29 -9.36 1.42
CA GLY A 184 0.15 -9.93 2.69
C GLY A 184 -0.14 -8.98 3.84
N GLY A 185 0.87 -8.71 4.67
CA GLY A 185 0.73 -7.89 5.87
C GLY A 185 2.00 -7.13 6.21
N GLN A 186 1.89 -6.26 7.20
CA GLN A 186 2.98 -5.47 7.74
C GLN A 186 2.85 -5.45 9.26
N ASP A 187 3.97 -5.53 9.94
CA ASP A 187 4.06 -5.33 11.39
C ASP A 187 5.10 -4.25 11.64
N LEU A 188 4.65 -3.06 12.05
CA LEU A 188 5.45 -1.84 12.07
C LEU A 188 5.37 -1.16 13.43
N VAL A 189 6.53 -0.74 13.92
CA VAL A 189 6.65 0.23 15.00
C VAL A 189 7.09 1.55 14.39
N CYS A 190 6.22 2.55 14.47
CA CYS A 190 6.47 3.88 13.94
C CYS A 190 6.73 4.87 15.08
N VAL A 191 7.71 5.73 14.90
CA VAL A 191 8.00 6.87 15.78
C VAL A 191 7.70 8.15 15.03
N ARG A 192 6.80 8.96 15.59
CA ARG A 192 6.59 10.35 15.19
C ARG A 192 7.10 11.27 16.29
N GLN A 193 8.28 11.84 16.10
CA GLN A 193 8.84 12.79 17.05
C GLN A 193 8.29 14.19 16.80
N LYS A 194 7.66 14.79 17.81
CA LYS A 194 7.17 16.18 17.75
C LYS A 194 8.33 17.19 17.66
N SER A 195 8.09 18.31 16.98
CA SER A 195 9.02 19.44 16.85
C SER A 195 9.54 19.99 18.19
N SER A 196 8.70 19.95 19.23
CA SER A 196 9.06 20.37 20.59
C SER A 196 9.88 19.36 21.38
N SER A 197 10.08 18.14 20.88
CA SER A 197 10.81 17.09 21.61
C SER A 197 12.31 17.43 21.69
N PRO A 198 12.91 17.39 22.90
CA PRO A 198 14.34 17.64 23.08
C PRO A 198 15.20 16.40 22.80
N VAL A 199 14.58 15.22 22.58
CA VAL A 199 15.30 13.95 22.40
C VAL A 199 16.19 14.01 21.15
N PRO A 200 17.49 13.73 21.24
CA PRO A 200 18.38 13.66 20.09
C PRO A 200 17.98 12.55 19.10
N PRO A 201 18.22 12.71 17.78
CA PRO A 201 17.92 11.67 16.79
C PRO A 201 18.62 10.33 17.05
N ALA A 202 19.84 10.36 17.63
CA ALA A 202 20.58 9.16 17.99
C ALA A 202 19.86 8.33 19.08
N ASP A 203 19.28 9.01 20.07
CA ASP A 203 18.52 8.36 21.13
C ASP A 203 17.19 7.82 20.60
N VAL A 204 16.52 8.55 19.71
CA VAL A 204 15.32 8.07 19.00
C VAL A 204 15.63 6.78 18.23
N ARG A 205 16.72 6.78 17.45
CA ARG A 205 17.16 5.59 16.71
C ARG A 205 17.40 4.42 17.67
N ARG A 206 18.18 4.64 18.73
CA ARG A 206 18.51 3.58 19.70
C ARG A 206 17.26 3.00 20.34
N HIS A 207 16.33 3.84 20.79
CA HIS A 207 15.09 3.38 21.41
C HIS A 207 14.19 2.60 20.44
N LEU A 208 14.12 3.03 19.17
CA LEU A 208 13.39 2.29 18.14
C LEU A 208 14.05 0.94 17.84
N GLU A 209 15.38 0.90 17.77
CA GLU A 209 16.13 -0.35 17.58
C GLU A 209 15.93 -1.32 18.75
N ASP A 210 16.05 -0.85 19.99
CA ASP A 210 15.83 -1.65 21.20
C ASP A 210 14.41 -2.22 21.23
N LEU A 211 13.39 -1.38 20.94
CA LEU A 211 11.99 -1.80 20.91
C LEU A 211 11.70 -2.75 19.74
N GLY A 212 12.23 -2.46 18.56
CA GLY A 212 12.11 -3.32 17.39
C GLY A 212 12.76 -4.67 17.63
N ASP A 213 13.95 -4.72 18.22
CA ASP A 213 14.60 -5.99 18.54
C ASP A 213 13.84 -6.76 19.62
N PHE A 214 13.24 -6.09 20.60
CA PHE A 214 12.35 -6.74 21.55
C PHE A 214 11.11 -7.35 20.88
N LEU A 215 10.47 -6.63 19.97
CA LEU A 215 9.22 -7.06 19.32
C LEU A 215 9.44 -8.08 18.19
N PHE A 216 10.55 -7.97 17.47
CA PHE A 216 10.80 -8.67 16.21
C PHE A 216 11.93 -9.71 16.26
N SER A 217 12.54 -9.95 17.43
CA SER A 217 13.43 -11.10 17.61
C SER A 217 12.62 -12.40 17.55
N ASP A 218 13.18 -13.46 16.97
CA ASP A 218 12.56 -14.80 16.80
C ASP A 218 12.22 -15.53 18.13
N GLY A 219 12.25 -14.82 19.27
CA GLY A 219 11.85 -15.30 20.58
C GLY A 219 10.62 -14.56 21.06
N SER A 220 9.43 -14.99 20.64
CA SER A 220 8.24 -14.75 21.47
C SER A 220 8.46 -15.52 22.78
N PRO A 221 8.48 -14.86 23.95
CA PRO A 221 8.18 -15.60 25.17
C PRO A 221 6.73 -16.03 25.02
N THR A 222 6.50 -17.33 25.10
CA THR A 222 5.20 -17.94 25.32
C THR A 222 4.59 -17.37 26.62
N LEU A 223 4.01 -16.18 26.54
CA LEU A 223 3.25 -15.56 27.64
C LEU A 223 1.82 -16.12 27.70
N LEU A 224 1.65 -17.43 27.59
CA LEU A 224 0.36 -18.12 27.83
C LEU A 224 0.51 -19.58 28.33
N SER A 225 1.54 -19.90 29.12
CA SER A 225 1.55 -21.16 29.87
C SER A 225 2.32 -21.11 31.18
N THR A 226 1.90 -20.25 32.10
CA THR A 226 2.16 -20.48 33.55
C THR A 226 1.21 -19.66 34.39
N PHE A 227 -0.01 -20.15 34.56
CA PHE A 227 -0.78 -20.05 35.81
C PHE A 227 -1.71 -21.27 35.87
N SER A 228 -1.17 -22.37 36.38
CA SER A 228 -1.93 -23.51 36.90
C SER A 228 -1.06 -24.16 37.97
N GLU A 229 -1.19 -23.64 39.19
CA GLU A 229 -1.13 -24.41 40.42
C GLU A 229 -2.32 -23.97 41.28
#